data_AF-A0A0A0EIA0-F1
#
_entry.id   AF-A0A0A0EIA0-F1
#
_cell.length_a   1.000
_cell.length_b   1.000
_cell.length_c   1.000
_cell.angle_alpha   90.00
_cell.angle_beta   90.00
_cell.angle_gamma   90.00
#
_symmetry.space_group_name_H-M   'P 1'
#
loop_
_entity.id
_entity.type
_entity.pdbx_description
1 polymer ?
#
loop_
_entity_poly.entity_id
_entity_poly.type
_entity_poly.pdbx_seq_one_letter_code
_entity_poly.pdbx_strand_id
1 'polypeptide(L)'
;RSTIYREYERNSVQVRKYLVYCPSKAQEQRNGRLRRSRRGRQHHDWQYARVEALLRQQWSPEQIADTLSRRGEFRISFQTIYRYVRRDWKAGGQLYRELRRRYKRRKRHYGLERRGRLQGKRMIDERPAEAEARTVPGHWEIDTVMGASWEKACIVTLTERATGYLRIGKLPNRTTKAVNRRVIELIKT
;
A
#
# COMPACT_ATOMS: atom_id res chain seq x y z
N ARG A 1 -10.20 -6.53 -41.43
CA ARG A 1 -10.99 -7.28 -40.40
C ARG A 1 -10.62 -6.79 -39.00
N SER A 2 -11.58 -6.35 -38.19
CA SER A 2 -11.36 -5.80 -36.84
C SER A 2 -11.10 -6.88 -35.78
N THR A 3 -10.51 -6.50 -34.65
CA THR A 3 -10.30 -7.39 -33.50
C THR A 3 -11.60 -7.98 -32.97
N ILE A 4 -12.67 -7.18 -32.95
CA ILE A 4 -14.01 -7.59 -32.51
C ILE A 4 -14.56 -8.69 -33.43
N TYR A 5 -14.41 -8.54 -34.75
CA TYR A 5 -14.87 -9.54 -35.71
C TYR A 5 -14.21 -10.91 -35.49
N ARG A 6 -12.89 -10.92 -35.27
CA ARG A 6 -12.14 -12.18 -35.02
C ARG A 6 -12.52 -12.85 -33.69
N GLU A 7 -12.82 -12.06 -32.66
CA GLU A 7 -13.28 -12.58 -31.36
C GLU A 7 -14.70 -13.15 -31.47
N TYR A 8 -15.57 -12.47 -32.21
CA TYR A 8 -16.93 -12.93 -32.49
C TYR A 8 -16.91 -14.26 -33.26
N GLU A 9 -16.18 -14.33 -34.37
CA GLU A 9 -16.06 -15.54 -35.20
C GLU A 9 -15.51 -16.74 -34.40
N ARG A 10 -14.44 -16.53 -33.62
CA ARG A 10 -13.78 -17.59 -32.83
C ARG A 10 -14.67 -18.19 -31.73
N ASN A 11 -15.49 -17.36 -31.10
CA ASN A 11 -16.28 -17.75 -29.93
C ASN A 11 -17.78 -17.91 -30.24
N SER A 12 -18.18 -17.80 -31.51
CA SER A 12 -19.53 -18.11 -31.93
C SER A 12 -19.72 -19.60 -32.21
N VAL A 13 -20.98 -20.02 -32.22
CA VAL A 13 -21.44 -21.35 -32.65
C VAL A 13 -22.48 -21.17 -33.75
N GLN A 14 -22.52 -22.10 -34.70
CA GLN A 14 -23.54 -22.09 -35.75
C GLN A 14 -24.87 -22.56 -35.16
N VAL A 15 -25.89 -21.70 -35.20
CA VAL A 15 -27.26 -22.03 -34.81
C VAL A 15 -28.14 -21.82 -36.04
N ARG A 16 -28.57 -22.93 -36.66
CA ARG A 16 -29.26 -22.94 -37.96
C ARG A 16 -28.44 -22.21 -39.03
N LYS A 17 -28.91 -21.04 -39.50
CA LYS A 17 -28.26 -20.22 -40.54
C LYS A 17 -27.41 -19.07 -39.98
N TYR A 18 -27.42 -18.84 -38.66
CA TYR A 18 -26.75 -17.69 -38.04
C TYR A 18 -25.62 -18.12 -37.11
N LEU A 19 -24.58 -17.29 -37.04
CA LEU A 19 -23.56 -17.37 -35.99
C LEU A 19 -24.10 -16.66 -34.75
N VAL A 20 -24.03 -17.33 -33.61
CA VAL A 20 -24.43 -16.78 -32.31
C VAL A 20 -23.23 -16.81 -31.38
N TYR A 21 -22.90 -15.66 -30.80
CA TYR A 21 -21.80 -15.55 -29.84
C TYR A 21 -22.10 -16.36 -28.58
N CYS A 22 -21.12 -17.16 -28.13
CA CYS A 22 -21.27 -18.01 -26.96
C CYS A 22 -20.31 -17.55 -25.83
N PRO A 23 -20.80 -16.81 -24.82
CA PRO A 23 -19.97 -16.28 -23.74
C PRO A 23 -19.30 -17.37 -22.90
N SER A 24 -19.98 -18.50 -22.66
CA SER A 24 -19.42 -19.63 -21.90
C SER A 24 -18.23 -20.27 -22.62
N LYS A 25 -18.34 -20.49 -23.94
CA LYS A 25 -17.24 -20.97 -24.79
C LYS A 25 -16.04 -20.01 -24.78
N ALA A 26 -16.28 -18.70 -24.88
CA ALA A 26 -15.23 -17.70 -24.77
C ALA A 26 -14.49 -17.78 -23.43
N GLN A 27 -15.24 -17.86 -22.32
CA GLN A 27 -14.69 -17.93 -20.97
C GLN A 27 -13.92 -19.25 -20.73
N GLU A 28 -14.45 -20.38 -21.21
CA GLU A 28 -13.79 -21.68 -21.12
C GLU A 28 -12.48 -21.69 -21.90
N GLN A 29 -12.48 -21.22 -23.15
CA GLN A 29 -11.26 -21.12 -23.95
C GLN A 29 -10.21 -20.21 -23.31
N ARG A 30 -10.64 -19.06 -22.77
CA ARG A 30 -9.76 -18.16 -22.00
C ARG A 30 -9.16 -18.90 -20.80
N ASN A 31 -9.98 -19.60 -20.02
CA ASN A 31 -9.52 -20.36 -18.85
C ASN A 31 -8.54 -21.47 -19.25
N GLY A 32 -8.80 -22.19 -20.35
CA GLY A 32 -7.89 -23.19 -20.89
C GLY A 32 -6.57 -22.60 -21.38
N ARG A 33 -6.59 -21.44 -22.04
CA ARG A 33 -5.39 -20.67 -22.40
C ARG A 33 -4.62 -20.23 -21.16
N LEU A 34 -5.29 -19.70 -20.14
CA LEU A 34 -4.69 -19.28 -18.87
C LEU A 34 -4.07 -20.45 -18.09
N ARG A 35 -4.70 -21.62 -18.09
CA ARG A 35 -4.15 -22.83 -17.47
C ARG A 35 -2.89 -23.29 -18.19
N ARG A 36 -2.90 -23.33 -19.53
CA ARG A 36 -1.73 -23.68 -20.34
C ARG A 36 -0.62 -22.63 -20.31
N SER A 37 -0.97 -21.36 -20.10
CA SER A 37 0.00 -20.26 -19.99
C SER A 37 0.71 -20.23 -18.64
N ARG A 38 0.25 -21.01 -17.64
CA ARG A 38 1.01 -21.25 -16.40
C ARG A 38 2.21 -22.12 -16.75
N ARG A 39 3.24 -21.47 -17.28
CA ARG A 39 4.57 -22.03 -17.46
C ARG A 39 4.97 -22.73 -16.15
N GLY A 40 5.49 -23.96 -16.25
CA GLY A 40 5.89 -24.81 -15.13
C GLY A 40 6.99 -24.23 -14.25
N ARG A 41 7.79 -25.08 -13.58
CA ARG A 41 8.95 -24.61 -12.80
C ARG A 41 9.88 -23.80 -13.73
N GLN A 42 10.03 -22.51 -13.45
CA GLN A 42 10.86 -21.58 -14.23
C GLN A 42 12.36 -21.76 -13.97
N HIS A 43 12.70 -22.46 -12.89
CA HIS A 43 14.07 -22.62 -12.41
C HIS A 43 14.28 -24.07 -11.99
N HIS A 44 15.50 -24.55 -12.20
CA HIS A 44 15.97 -25.87 -11.81
C HIS A 44 16.24 -25.95 -10.31
N ASP A 45 16.27 -27.17 -9.77
CA ASP A 45 16.44 -27.39 -8.33
C ASP A 45 17.79 -26.88 -7.80
N TRP A 46 18.85 -26.96 -8.60
CA TRP A 46 20.16 -26.40 -8.25
C TRP A 46 20.13 -24.88 -8.07
N GLN A 47 19.28 -24.16 -8.82
CA GLN A 47 19.13 -22.71 -8.69
C GLN A 47 18.46 -22.36 -7.36
N TYR A 48 17.49 -23.16 -6.93
CA TYR A 48 16.85 -22.99 -5.63
C TYR A 48 17.81 -23.37 -4.47
N ALA A 49 18.61 -24.43 -4.62
CA ALA A 49 19.65 -24.77 -3.64
C ALA A 49 20.65 -23.61 -3.46
N ARG A 50 21.06 -22.96 -4.55
CA ARG A 50 21.92 -21.76 -4.52
C ARG A 50 21.25 -20.59 -3.79
N VAL A 51 19.97 -20.33 -4.06
CA VAL A 51 19.19 -19.30 -3.36
C VAL A 51 19.10 -19.59 -1.86
N GLU A 52 18.83 -20.84 -1.47
CA GLU A 52 18.77 -21.23 -0.06
C GLU A 52 20.09 -21.03 0.67
N ALA A 53 21.22 -21.38 0.05
CA ALA A 53 22.53 -21.15 0.62
C ALA A 53 22.77 -19.66 0.92
N LEU A 54 22.36 -18.76 0.01
CA LEU A 54 22.47 -17.32 0.21
C LEU A 54 21.48 -16.78 1.25
N LEU A 55 20.27 -17.34 1.31
CA LEU A 55 19.29 -16.99 2.35
C LEU A 55 19.82 -17.36 3.75
N ARG A 56 20.43 -18.54 3.93
CA ARG A 56 21.06 -18.94 5.20
C ARG A 56 22.21 -18.01 5.61
N GLN A 57 22.89 -17.40 4.64
CA GLN A 57 23.88 -16.34 4.87
C GLN A 57 23.25 -14.95 5.15
N GLN A 58 21.94 -14.88 5.36
CA GLN A 58 21.19 -13.65 5.63
C GLN A 58 21.24 -12.61 4.50
N TRP A 59 21.34 -13.04 3.24
CA TRP A 59 21.15 -12.14 2.10
C TRP A 59 19.66 -11.83 1.89
N SER A 60 19.32 -10.58 1.52
CA SER A 60 17.93 -10.26 1.15
C SER A 60 17.58 -10.83 -0.24
N PRO A 61 16.31 -11.17 -0.52
CA PRO A 61 15.90 -11.63 -1.85
C PRO A 61 16.28 -10.68 -3.01
N GLU A 62 16.27 -9.36 -2.77
CA GLU A 62 16.72 -8.35 -3.73
C GLU A 62 18.23 -8.43 -3.95
N GLN A 63 19.02 -8.54 -2.88
CA GLN A 63 20.47 -8.71 -2.99
C GLN A 63 20.83 -9.99 -3.75
N ILE A 64 20.13 -11.10 -3.47
CA ILE A 64 20.33 -12.38 -4.17
C ILE A 64 20.04 -12.22 -5.66
N ALA A 65 18.87 -11.67 -6.01
CA ALA A 65 18.47 -11.50 -7.41
C ALA A 65 19.47 -10.64 -8.20
N ASP A 66 19.88 -9.50 -7.63
CA ASP A 66 20.82 -8.58 -8.27
C ASP A 66 22.22 -9.19 -8.37
N THR A 67 22.73 -9.81 -7.30
CA THR A 67 24.08 -10.39 -7.27
C THR A 67 24.24 -11.55 -8.22
N LEU A 68 23.26 -12.47 -8.26
CA LEU A 68 23.29 -13.60 -9.19
C LEU A 68 23.23 -13.13 -10.65
N SER A 69 22.44 -12.09 -10.93
CA SER A 69 22.39 -11.49 -12.26
C SER A 69 23.70 -10.81 -12.64
N ARG A 70 24.31 -10.03 -11.73
CA ARG A 70 25.59 -9.32 -11.97
C ARG A 70 26.76 -10.28 -12.15
N ARG A 71 26.78 -11.40 -11.43
CA ARG A 71 27.80 -12.45 -11.55
C ARG A 71 27.59 -13.36 -12.76
N GLY A 72 26.47 -13.23 -13.47
CA GLY A 72 26.14 -14.08 -14.61
C GLY A 72 25.81 -15.53 -14.26
N GLU A 73 25.54 -15.85 -12.98
CA GLU A 73 25.20 -17.23 -12.57
C GLU A 73 23.85 -17.64 -13.18
N PHE A 74 22.79 -16.85 -12.92
CA PHE A 74 21.48 -16.96 -13.57
C PHE A 74 20.58 -15.78 -13.17
N ARG A 75 19.49 -15.58 -13.91
CA ARG A 75 18.48 -14.56 -13.61
C ARG A 75 17.31 -15.15 -12.85
N ILE A 76 17.05 -14.64 -11.65
CA ILE A 76 15.84 -14.93 -10.86
C ILE A 76 15.32 -13.63 -10.25
N SER A 77 14.01 -13.38 -10.33
CA SER A 77 13.43 -12.19 -9.69
C SER A 77 13.26 -12.40 -8.18
N PHE A 78 13.45 -11.34 -7.40
CA PHE A 78 13.21 -11.38 -5.95
C PHE A 78 11.78 -11.82 -5.60
N GLN A 79 10.79 -11.49 -6.45
CA GLN A 79 9.41 -11.99 -6.30
C GLN A 79 9.32 -13.51 -6.46
N THR A 80 10.11 -14.12 -7.35
CA THR A 80 10.17 -15.58 -7.49
C THR A 80 10.81 -16.24 -6.27
N ILE A 81 11.83 -15.63 -5.68
CA ILE A 81 12.41 -16.06 -4.39
C ILE A 81 11.34 -15.99 -3.29
N TYR A 82 10.60 -14.89 -3.17
CA TYR A 82 9.51 -14.78 -2.20
C TYR A 82 8.40 -15.82 -2.42
N ARG A 83 8.02 -16.11 -3.67
CA ARG A 83 7.06 -17.17 -4.00
C ARG A 83 7.59 -18.55 -3.60
N TYR A 84 8.88 -18.81 -3.81
CA TYR A 84 9.55 -20.04 -3.40
C TYR A 84 9.50 -20.23 -1.89
N VAL A 85 9.94 -19.24 -1.12
CA VAL A 85 9.91 -19.25 0.35
C VAL A 85 8.48 -19.43 0.88
N ARG A 86 7.49 -18.78 0.25
CA ARG A 86 6.07 -18.95 0.62
C ARG A 86 5.55 -20.35 0.33
N ARG A 87 6.00 -20.98 -0.76
CA ARG A 87 5.64 -22.37 -1.10
C ARG A 87 6.23 -23.35 -0.10
N ASP A 88 7.50 -23.18 0.26
CA ASP A 88 8.18 -23.94 1.32
C ASP A 88 7.41 -23.83 2.65
N TRP A 89 7.10 -22.61 3.08
CA TRP A 89 6.32 -22.37 4.30
C TRP A 89 4.95 -23.08 4.30
N LYS A 90 4.23 -23.04 3.16
CA LYS A 90 2.95 -23.75 3.02
C LYS A 90 3.08 -25.26 3.06
N ALA A 91 4.25 -25.79 2.70
CA ALA A 91 4.57 -27.21 2.77
C ALA A 91 5.12 -27.63 4.16
N GLY A 92 5.15 -26.72 5.15
CA GLY A 92 5.68 -26.98 6.48
C GLY A 92 7.18 -26.69 6.65
N GLY A 93 7.83 -26.19 5.61
CA GLY A 93 9.24 -25.80 5.66
C GLY A 93 9.51 -24.53 6.47
N GLN A 94 10.78 -24.31 6.78
CA GLN A 94 11.24 -23.24 7.67
C GLN A 94 12.07 -22.15 6.98
N LEU A 95 12.18 -22.16 5.65
CA LEU A 95 13.04 -21.23 4.91
C LEU A 95 12.69 -19.75 5.15
N TYR A 96 11.44 -19.46 5.52
CA TYR A 96 11.00 -18.11 5.87
C TYR A 96 11.76 -17.51 7.07
N ARG A 97 12.35 -18.35 7.94
CA ARG A 97 13.14 -17.92 9.11
C ARG A 97 14.50 -17.35 8.71
N GLU A 98 14.99 -17.74 7.54
CA GLU A 98 16.27 -17.31 6.97
C GLU A 98 16.18 -15.96 6.23
N LEU A 99 14.98 -15.38 6.07
CA LEU A 99 14.84 -14.05 5.48
C LEU A 99 15.46 -12.97 6.39
N ARG A 100 16.48 -12.28 5.88
CA ARG A 100 17.22 -11.18 6.53
C ARG A 100 16.30 -10.18 7.26
N ARG A 101 15.21 -9.78 6.59
CA ARG A 101 14.18 -8.94 7.19
C ARG A 101 13.06 -9.84 7.71
N ARG A 102 13.16 -10.18 8.99
CA ARG A 102 11.98 -10.59 9.76
C ARG A 102 11.07 -9.38 9.80
N TYR A 103 9.98 -9.38 9.03
CA TYR A 103 8.92 -8.41 9.25
C TYR A 103 8.55 -8.52 10.72
N LYS A 104 8.93 -7.53 11.53
CA LYS A 104 8.27 -7.31 12.83
C LYS A 104 6.82 -7.12 12.47
N ARG A 105 6.03 -8.18 12.61
CA ARG A 105 4.58 -8.11 12.49
C ARG A 105 4.19 -6.99 13.44
N ARG A 106 3.82 -5.82 12.91
CA ARG A 106 3.31 -4.72 13.73
C ARG A 106 2.22 -5.36 14.58
N LYS A 107 2.42 -5.42 15.90
CA LYS A 107 1.39 -5.90 16.81
C LYS A 107 0.21 -4.95 16.57
N ARG A 108 -0.82 -5.41 15.86
CA ARG A 108 -2.13 -4.78 15.93
C ARG A 108 -2.59 -5.03 17.35
N HIS A 109 -2.55 -4.00 18.18
CA HIS A 109 -3.13 -4.05 19.51
C HIS A 109 -4.65 -4.16 19.32
N TYR A 110 -5.19 -5.37 19.38
CA TYR A 110 -6.63 -5.62 19.49
C TYR A 110 -7.08 -5.47 20.95
N GLY A 111 -6.84 -4.29 21.53
CA GLY A 111 -7.33 -3.94 22.86
C GLY A 111 -8.44 -2.92 22.74
N LEU A 112 -9.38 -2.91 23.69
CA LEU A 112 -10.33 -1.81 23.85
C LEU A 112 -9.53 -0.49 23.88
N GLU A 113 -9.99 0.53 23.14
CA GLU A 113 -9.35 1.84 23.15
C GLU A 113 -9.46 2.47 24.56
N ARG A 114 -8.37 2.42 25.34
CA ARG A 114 -8.32 2.92 26.72
C ARG A 114 -8.00 4.41 26.85
N ARG A 115 -7.78 5.11 25.73
CA ARG A 115 -7.39 6.52 25.74
C ARG A 115 -8.55 7.46 26.13
N GLY A 116 -9.78 6.94 26.15
CA GLY A 116 -10.99 7.71 26.36
C GLY A 116 -11.32 8.59 25.15
N ARG A 117 -12.61 8.77 24.85
CA ARG A 117 -13.05 9.85 23.95
C ARG A 117 -13.20 11.11 24.80
N LEU A 118 -12.57 12.20 24.37
CA LEU A 118 -12.79 13.52 24.99
C LEU A 118 -14.29 13.84 24.89
N GLN A 119 -14.99 13.89 26.03
CA GLN A 119 -16.41 14.22 26.09
C GLN A 119 -16.63 15.71 25.77
N GLY A 120 -17.77 16.03 25.16
CA GLY A 120 -18.16 17.41 24.87
C GLY A 120 -17.47 18.08 23.68
N LYS A 121 -16.69 17.34 22.87
CA LYS A 121 -16.18 17.84 21.59
C LYS A 121 -17.15 17.53 20.46
N ARG A 122 -17.42 18.54 19.62
CA ARG A 122 -18.16 18.38 18.37
C ARG A 122 -17.38 17.46 17.43
N MET A 123 -18.03 16.42 16.91
CA MET A 123 -17.38 15.50 15.97
C MET A 123 -17.12 16.18 14.62
N ILE A 124 -16.13 15.71 13.87
CA ILE A 124 -15.86 16.20 12.51
C ILE A 124 -17.08 16.00 11.60
N ASP A 125 -17.81 14.91 11.80
CA ASP A 125 -19.00 14.58 11.01
C ASP A 125 -20.17 15.57 11.25
N GLU A 126 -20.12 16.34 12.34
CA GLU A 126 -21.12 17.36 12.66
C GLU A 126 -20.78 18.74 12.05
N ARG A 127 -19.71 18.86 11.25
CA ARG A 127 -19.37 20.11 10.58
C ARG A 127 -20.49 20.54 9.63
N PRO A 128 -20.77 21.84 9.50
CA PRO A 128 -21.67 22.36 8.48
C PRO A 128 -21.19 21.96 7.07
N ALA A 129 -22.11 21.67 6.15
CA ALA A 129 -21.77 21.28 4.78
C ALA A 129 -20.92 22.34 4.06
N GLU A 130 -21.17 23.62 4.33
CA GLU A 130 -20.40 24.77 3.82
C GLU A 130 -18.91 24.76 4.22
N ALA A 131 -18.57 24.22 5.40
CA ALA A 131 -17.19 24.10 5.86
C ALA A 131 -16.42 23.00 5.12
N GLU A 132 -17.12 21.96 4.67
CA GLU A 132 -16.54 20.86 3.89
C GLU A 132 -16.48 21.22 2.41
N ALA A 133 -17.52 21.87 1.89
CA ALA A 133 -17.56 22.40 0.53
C ALA A 133 -16.63 23.61 0.32
N ARG A 134 -16.09 24.20 1.41
CA ARG A 134 -15.17 25.35 1.39
C ARG A 134 -15.79 26.59 0.72
N THR A 135 -17.10 26.77 0.87
CA THR A 135 -17.85 27.83 0.18
C THR A 135 -17.96 29.13 0.97
N VAL A 136 -17.77 29.08 2.29
CA VAL A 136 -17.92 30.24 3.18
C VAL A 136 -16.64 30.47 3.98
N PRO A 137 -16.07 31.70 3.96
CA PRO A 137 -14.94 32.05 4.82
C PRO A 137 -15.32 32.06 6.31
N GLY A 138 -14.37 31.69 7.17
CA GLY A 138 -14.53 31.71 8.63
C GLY A 138 -14.40 30.32 9.28
N HIS A 139 -14.18 29.29 8.47
CA HIS A 139 -13.87 27.95 8.97
C HIS A 139 -12.36 27.75 9.03
N TRP A 140 -11.82 27.80 10.25
CA TRP A 140 -10.39 27.67 10.49
C TRP A 140 -10.02 26.26 10.93
N GLU A 141 -8.97 25.72 10.32
CA GLU A 141 -8.31 24.47 10.72
C GLU A 141 -7.01 24.79 11.44
N ILE A 142 -6.77 24.12 12.57
CA ILE A 142 -5.59 24.34 13.41
C ILE A 142 -4.80 23.05 13.52
N ASP A 143 -3.57 23.08 13.03
CA ASP A 143 -2.65 21.95 13.07
C ASP A 143 -1.34 22.31 13.77
N THR A 144 -0.60 21.29 14.20
CA THR A 144 0.77 21.45 14.70
C THR A 144 1.75 20.65 13.86
N VAL A 145 2.76 21.32 13.31
CA VAL A 145 3.85 20.72 12.55
C VAL A 145 5.05 20.54 13.48
N MET A 146 5.53 19.31 13.61
CA MET A 146 6.71 18.99 14.42
C MET A 146 7.93 18.81 13.53
N GLY A 147 9.09 19.23 14.03
CA GLY A 147 10.39 18.92 13.45
C GLY A 147 10.85 17.51 13.80
N ALA A 148 12.16 17.35 13.96
CA ALA A 148 12.73 16.07 14.37
C ALA A 148 12.21 15.61 15.73
N SER A 149 12.15 14.29 15.97
CA SER A 149 11.49 13.72 17.16
C SER A 149 12.12 14.11 18.50
N TRP A 150 13.37 14.58 18.50
CA TRP A 150 14.08 15.09 19.67
C TRP A 150 13.83 16.58 19.93
N GLU A 151 13.28 17.32 18.97
CA GLU A 151 13.01 18.73 19.10
C GLU A 151 11.69 18.96 19.81
N LYS A 152 11.72 19.83 20.83
CA LYS A 152 10.50 20.25 21.55
C LYS A 152 9.74 21.32 20.78
N ALA A 153 10.45 22.16 20.03
CA ALA A 153 9.86 23.25 19.27
C ALA A 153 8.97 22.71 18.14
N CYS A 154 7.87 23.41 17.87
CA CYS A 154 6.97 23.08 16.79
C CYS A 154 6.35 24.35 16.21
N ILE A 155 5.60 24.22 15.13
CA ILE A 155 4.85 25.31 14.51
C ILE A 155 3.37 25.00 14.67
N VAL A 156 2.56 26.01 14.99
CA VAL A 156 1.11 25.95 14.84
C VAL A 156 0.70 26.66 13.56
N THR A 157 -0.20 26.04 12.81
CA THR A 157 -0.76 26.56 11.56
C THR A 157 -2.25 26.75 11.72
N LEU A 158 -2.76 27.93 11.36
CA LEU A 158 -4.18 28.24 11.27
C LEU A 158 -4.49 28.48 9.79
N THR A 159 -5.27 27.60 9.18
CA THR A 159 -5.62 27.68 7.76
C THR A 159 -7.11 27.95 7.63
N GLU A 160 -7.48 29.02 6.95
CA GLU A 160 -8.86 29.29 6.58
C GLU A 160 -9.23 28.40 5.39
N ARG A 161 -10.30 27.60 5.51
CA ARG A 161 -10.58 26.49 4.59
C ARG A 161 -11.11 26.93 3.23
N ALA A 162 -11.82 28.05 3.13
CA ALA A 162 -12.39 28.55 1.87
C ALA A 162 -11.35 29.25 1.01
N THR A 163 -10.54 30.12 1.61
CA THR A 163 -9.56 31.00 0.97
C THR A 163 -8.16 30.41 0.94
N GLY A 164 -7.87 29.41 1.79
CA GLY A 164 -6.51 28.88 1.99
C GLY A 164 -5.57 29.84 2.73
N TYR A 165 -6.09 30.94 3.27
CA TYR A 165 -5.27 31.92 3.98
C TYR A 165 -4.65 31.30 5.24
N LEU A 166 -3.32 31.39 5.33
CA LEU A 166 -2.52 30.69 6.33
C LEU A 166 -1.87 31.67 7.29
N ARG A 167 -2.04 31.42 8.59
CA ARG A 167 -1.27 32.05 9.68
C ARG A 167 -0.42 31.01 10.37
N ILE A 168 0.84 31.32 10.60
CA ILE A 168 1.80 30.40 11.24
C ILE A 168 2.45 31.05 12.45
N GLY A 169 2.70 30.24 13.48
CA GLY A 169 3.41 30.68 14.67
C GLY A 169 4.34 29.61 15.22
N LYS A 170 5.58 29.99 15.51
CA LYS A 170 6.51 29.13 16.25
C LYS A 170 6.06 28.95 17.70
N LEU A 171 6.18 27.73 18.20
CA LEU A 171 5.92 27.31 19.57
C LEU A 171 7.20 26.75 20.21
N PRO A 172 7.47 27.03 21.49
CA PRO A 172 8.60 26.44 22.20
C PRO A 172 8.38 24.94 22.53
N ASN A 173 7.13 24.51 22.69
CA ASN A 173 6.72 23.14 22.97
C ASN A 173 5.23 22.89 22.64
N ARG A 174 4.82 21.62 22.56
CA ARG A 174 3.44 21.19 22.28
C ARG A 174 2.55 21.11 23.53
N THR A 175 2.75 22.00 24.50
CA THR A 175 1.84 22.08 25.65
C THR A 175 0.58 22.85 25.30
N THR A 176 -0.56 22.48 25.87
CA THR A 176 -1.85 23.19 25.67
C THR A 176 -1.72 24.68 25.96
N LYS A 177 -0.96 25.05 27.01
CA LYS A 177 -0.71 26.45 27.39
C LYS A 177 0.02 27.23 26.28
N ALA A 178 1.10 26.66 25.74
CA ALA A 178 1.87 27.30 24.68
C ALA A 178 1.04 27.46 23.39
N VAL A 179 0.31 26.41 23.01
CA VAL A 179 -0.59 26.43 21.84
C VAL A 179 -1.66 27.50 22.01
N ASN A 180 -2.42 27.49 23.11
CA ASN A 180 -3.52 28.44 23.33
C ASN A 180 -3.05 29.88 23.31
N ARG A 181 -1.93 30.20 23.98
CA ARG A 181 -1.35 31.54 23.96
C ARG A 181 -1.05 32.00 22.54
N ARG A 182 -0.34 31.16 21.77
CA ARG A 182 0.07 31.50 20.40
C ARG A 182 -1.11 31.62 19.45
N VAL A 183 -2.11 30.75 19.57
CA VAL A 183 -3.34 30.79 18.77
C VAL A 183 -4.11 32.09 19.04
N ILE A 184 -4.25 32.50 20.31
CA ILE A 184 -4.91 33.77 20.66
C ILE A 184 -4.16 34.97 20.05
N GLU A 185 -2.83 34.99 20.15
CA GLU A 185 -1.99 36.02 19.51
C GLU A 185 -2.24 36.05 17.99
N LEU A 186 -2.21 34.89 17.33
CA LEU A 186 -2.43 34.78 15.89
C LEU A 186 -3.84 35.13 15.44
N ILE A 187 -4.86 35.03 16.29
CA ILE A 187 -6.24 35.42 15.94
C ILE A 187 -6.47 36.93 16.11
N LYS A 188 -5.82 37.54 17.11
CA LYS A 188 -6.00 38.97 17.44
C LYS A 188 -5.18 39.92 16.57
N THR A 189 -4.24 39.40 15.79
CA THR A 189 -3.38 40.20 14.88
C THR A 189 -4.10 40.50 13.57
#